data_AF-A0A383B3N0-F1
#
_entry.id   AF-A0A383B3N0-F1
#
_cell.length_a   1.000
_cell.length_b   1.000
_cell.length_c   1.000
_cell.angle_alpha   90.00
_cell.angle_beta   90.00
_cell.angle_gamma   90.00
#
_symmetry.space_group_name_H-M   'P 1'
#
loop_
_entity.id
_entity.type
_entity.pdbx_description
1 polymer ?
#
loop_
_entity_poly.entity_id
_entity_poly.type
_entity_poly.pdbx_seq_one_letter_code
_entity_poly.pdbx_strand_id
1 'polypeptide(L)'
;MSSASKTVSGTTLASQRHLFDIPEDVAYLNCAYISPLLNSVRDVGIASSGRKSHPWEILPPDFFSDAEQSRALFAELIGATADDIALVPAASYGTATAARNLPAGPGERILVLHDQFPS
;
A
#
# COMPACT_ATOMS: atom_id res chain seq x y z
N MET A 1 29.63 -27.12 7.37
CA MET A 1 28.89 -27.19 6.10
C MET A 1 28.72 -25.77 5.59
N SER A 2 29.30 -25.49 4.43
CA SER A 2 29.46 -24.15 3.84
C SER A 2 28.12 -23.54 3.44
N SER A 3 27.77 -22.38 4.00
CA SER A 3 26.66 -21.56 3.50
C SER A 3 27.10 -20.92 2.19
N ALA A 4 26.51 -21.36 1.08
CA ALA A 4 26.74 -20.77 -0.23
C ALA A 4 26.11 -19.37 -0.27
N SER A 5 26.95 -18.36 -0.51
CA SER A 5 26.52 -17.00 -0.80
C SER A 5 25.65 -17.02 -2.06
N LYS A 6 24.35 -16.75 -1.91
CA LYS A 6 23.46 -16.50 -3.05
C LYS A 6 23.79 -15.11 -3.60
N THR A 7 24.60 -15.07 -4.65
CA THR A 7 24.76 -13.85 -5.46
C THR A 7 23.44 -13.59 -6.18
N VAL A 8 22.69 -12.58 -5.74
CA VAL A 8 21.53 -12.09 -6.49
C VAL A 8 22.08 -11.30 -7.67
N SER A 9 22.15 -11.91 -8.86
CA SER A 9 22.37 -11.17 -10.10
C SER A 9 21.12 -10.35 -10.39
N GLY A 10 21.12 -9.08 -9.98
CA GLY A 10 20.03 -8.15 -10.26
C GLY A 10 20.02 -7.74 -11.74
N THR A 11 19.02 -8.17 -12.50
CA THR A 11 18.74 -7.60 -13.82
C THR A 11 18.32 -6.14 -13.65
N THR A 12 18.96 -5.22 -14.37
CA THR A 12 18.54 -3.82 -14.38
C THR A 12 17.19 -3.71 -15.09
N LEU A 13 16.20 -3.12 -14.42
CA LEU A 13 14.90 -2.86 -15.04
C LEU A 13 15.02 -1.76 -16.10
N ALA A 14 14.40 -1.98 -17.26
CA ALA A 14 14.23 -0.92 -18.26
C ALA A 14 13.33 0.19 -17.71
N SER A 15 13.46 1.41 -18.26
CA SER A 15 12.66 2.56 -17.83
C SER A 15 11.16 2.27 -17.88
N GLN A 16 10.49 2.46 -16.75
CA GLN A 16 9.03 2.29 -16.61
C GLN A 16 8.29 3.64 -16.70
N ARG A 17 8.93 4.70 -17.22
CA ARG A 17 8.32 6.04 -17.30
C ARG A 17 6.96 6.05 -18.01
N HIS A 18 6.83 5.24 -19.05
CA HIS A 18 5.61 5.11 -19.85
C HIS A 18 4.38 4.63 -19.06
N LEU A 19 4.56 4.08 -17.85
CA LEU A 19 3.45 3.69 -16.97
C LEU A 19 2.84 4.87 -16.19
N PHE A 20 3.46 6.05 -16.26
CA PHE A 20 3.06 7.24 -15.52
C PHE A 20 2.88 8.43 -16.48
N ASP A 21 2.00 9.34 -16.11
CA ASP A 21 1.80 10.60 -16.84
C ASP A 21 2.76 11.68 -16.31
N ILE A 22 4.05 11.55 -16.66
CA ILE A 22 5.09 12.53 -16.29
C ILE A 22 5.63 13.19 -17.56
N PRO A 23 5.49 14.53 -17.71
CA PRO A 23 6.01 15.27 -18.88
C PRO A 23 7.50 15.04 -19.11
N GLU A 24 7.96 14.94 -20.36
CA GLU A 24 9.34 14.58 -20.71
C GLU A 24 10.40 15.44 -20.01
N ASP A 25 10.11 16.72 -19.82
CA ASP A 25 10.98 17.74 -19.23
C ASP A 25 10.94 17.77 -17.69
N VAL A 26 10.17 16.88 -17.03
CA VAL A 26 10.02 16.83 -15.57
C VAL A 26 10.77 15.63 -14.96
N ALA A 27 11.73 15.94 -14.07
CA ALA A 27 12.36 15.00 -13.16
C ALA A 27 11.75 15.11 -11.76
N TYR A 28 10.75 14.27 -11.46
CA TYR A 28 10.09 14.28 -10.16
C TYR A 28 10.82 13.38 -9.16
N LEU A 29 11.46 13.99 -8.16
CA LEU A 29 12.30 13.29 -7.16
C LEU A 29 11.70 13.30 -5.74
N ASN A 30 10.42 13.65 -5.60
CA ASN A 30 9.73 13.79 -4.31
C ASN A 30 8.66 12.71 -4.05
N CYS A 31 8.89 11.47 -4.51
CA CYS A 31 7.94 10.37 -4.34
C CYS A 31 7.68 10.00 -2.88
N ALA A 32 8.57 10.36 -1.95
CA ALA A 32 8.36 10.17 -0.53
C ALA A 32 7.26 11.09 0.04
N TYR A 33 7.02 12.25 -0.57
CA TYR A 33 5.90 13.12 -0.22
C TYR A 33 4.60 12.64 -0.88
N ILE A 34 4.62 12.44 -2.19
CA ILE A 34 3.51 11.85 -2.95
C ILE A 34 4.06 11.22 -4.23
N SER A 35 3.66 9.98 -4.51
CA SER A 35 4.03 9.30 -5.76
C SER A 35 3.05 9.65 -6.90
N PRO A 36 3.52 9.68 -8.16
CA PRO A 36 2.62 9.73 -9.31
C PRO A 36 1.81 8.44 -9.38
N LEU A 37 0.56 8.56 -9.82
CA LEU A 37 -0.31 7.41 -10.03
C LEU A 37 0.07 6.70 -11.34
N LEU A 38 -0.01 5.37 -11.36
CA LEU A 38 0.05 4.62 -12.60
C LEU A 38 -1.14 5.01 -13.50
N ASN A 39 -0.91 5.08 -14.81
CA ASN A 39 -1.95 5.34 -15.80
C ASN A 39 -3.12 4.34 -15.68
N SER A 40 -2.79 3.05 -15.50
CA SER A 40 -3.80 2.00 -15.30
C SER A 40 -4.65 2.21 -14.04
N VAL A 41 -4.04 2.64 -12.93
CA VAL A 41 -4.77 2.89 -11.68
C VAL A 41 -5.66 4.12 -11.78
N ARG A 42 -5.21 5.17 -12.48
CA ARG A 42 -6.05 6.34 -12.82
C ARG A 42 -7.30 5.91 -13.57
N ASP A 43 -7.14 5.10 -14.61
CA ASP A 43 -8.24 4.68 -15.48
C ASP A 43 -9.26 3.80 -14.74
N VAL A 44 -8.79 2.89 -13.88
CA VAL A 44 -9.68 2.12 -12.98
C VAL A 44 -10.41 3.06 -12.02
N GLY A 45 -9.74 4.04 -11.43
CA GLY A 45 -10.39 5.00 -10.53
C GLY A 45 -11.52 5.79 -11.19
N ILE A 46 -11.32 6.22 -12.44
CA ILE A 46 -12.35 6.89 -13.25
C ILE A 46 -13.52 5.93 -13.52
N ALA A 47 -13.24 4.71 -13.95
CA ALA A 47 -14.26 3.70 -14.23
C ALA A 47 -15.07 3.32 -12.97
N SER A 48 -14.40 3.13 -11.83
CA SER A 48 -15.04 2.84 -10.54
C SER A 48 -15.95 3.97 -10.09
N SER A 49 -15.57 5.23 -10.32
CA SER A 49 -16.46 6.37 -10.06
C SER A 49 -17.72 6.32 -10.92
N GLY A 50 -17.58 5.98 -12.21
CA GLY A 50 -18.72 5.79 -13.11
C GLY A 50 -19.63 4.63 -12.68
N ARG A 51 -19.07 3.50 -12.23
CA ARG A 51 -19.83 2.36 -11.72
C ARG A 51 -20.74 2.74 -10.55
N LYS A 52 -20.29 3.65 -9.68
CA LYS A 52 -21.11 4.15 -8.56
C LYS A 52 -22.33 4.95 -8.99
N SER A 53 -22.39 5.44 -10.23
CA SER A 53 -23.60 6.04 -10.81
C SER A 53 -24.68 5.00 -11.17
N HIS A 54 -24.31 3.72 -11.23
CA HIS A 54 -25.19 2.58 -11.50
C HIS A 54 -25.19 1.58 -10.32
N PRO A 55 -25.60 2.01 -9.10
CA PRO A 55 -25.49 1.15 -7.91
C PRO A 55 -26.34 -0.12 -7.99
N TRP A 56 -27.36 -0.18 -8.85
CA TRP A 56 -28.17 -1.37 -9.10
C TRP A 56 -27.41 -2.49 -9.85
N GLU A 57 -26.24 -2.20 -10.41
CA GLU A 57 -25.35 -3.18 -11.05
C GLU A 57 -24.24 -3.68 -10.09
N ILE A 58 -24.19 -3.14 -8.87
CA ILE A 58 -23.24 -3.58 -7.83
C ILE A 58 -23.93 -4.66 -7.00
N LEU A 59 -23.45 -5.90 -7.14
CA LEU A 59 -24.01 -7.05 -6.46
C LEU A 59 -23.34 -7.24 -5.09
N PRO A 60 -23.97 -7.96 -4.14
CA PRO A 60 -23.38 -8.21 -2.83
C PRO A 60 -21.93 -8.77 -2.85
N PRO A 61 -21.53 -9.67 -3.77
CA PRO A 61 -20.14 -10.14 -3.84
C PRO A 61 -19.12 -9.04 -4.17
N ASP A 62 -19.51 -8.02 -4.95
CA ASP A 62 -18.63 -6.93 -5.36
C ASP A 62 -18.17 -6.05 -4.19
N PHE A 63 -18.85 -6.12 -3.05
CA PHE A 63 -18.47 -5.36 -1.85
C PHE A 63 -17.17 -5.86 -1.22
N PHE A 64 -16.81 -7.13 -1.45
CA PHE A 64 -15.70 -7.77 -0.75
C PHE A 64 -14.61 -8.27 -1.71
N SER A 65 -14.95 -8.64 -2.95
CA SER A 65 -14.02 -9.26 -3.89
C SER A 65 -12.72 -8.47 -4.05
N ASP A 66 -12.82 -7.16 -4.31
CA ASP A 66 -11.67 -6.31 -4.61
C ASP A 66 -10.81 -6.07 -3.37
N ALA A 67 -11.46 -5.97 -2.20
CA ALA A 67 -10.78 -5.83 -0.92
C ALA A 67 -10.00 -7.09 -0.55
N GLU A 68 -10.60 -8.27 -0.70
CA GLU A 68 -9.95 -9.56 -0.43
C GLU A 68 -8.80 -9.83 -1.40
N GLN A 69 -8.98 -9.51 -2.68
CA GLN A 69 -7.90 -9.59 -3.65
C GLN A 69 -6.73 -8.66 -3.30
N SER A 70 -7.03 -7.42 -2.90
CA SER A 70 -6.01 -6.44 -2.50
C SER A 70 -5.23 -6.91 -1.25
N ARG A 71 -5.93 -7.47 -0.25
CA ARG A 71 -5.31 -8.05 0.94
C ARG A 71 -4.38 -9.21 0.59
N ALA A 72 -4.82 -10.12 -0.28
CA ALA A 72 -4.01 -11.26 -0.71
C ALA A 72 -2.74 -10.85 -1.47
N LEU A 73 -2.85 -9.92 -2.42
CA LEU A 73 -1.71 -9.44 -3.21
C LEU A 73 -0.69 -8.71 -2.34
N PHE A 74 -1.15 -7.87 -1.39
CA PHE A 74 -0.25 -7.17 -0.49
C PHE A 74 0.40 -8.12 0.52
N ALA A 75 -0.33 -9.12 1.01
CA ALA A 75 0.20 -10.15 1.88
C ALA A 75 1.35 -10.92 1.21
N GLU A 76 1.21 -11.31 -0.05
CA GLU A 76 2.28 -11.94 -0.84
C GLU A 76 3.53 -11.05 -0.90
N LEU A 77 3.35 -9.75 -1.16
CA LEU A 77 4.45 -8.78 -1.29
C LEU A 77 5.32 -8.69 -0.01
N ILE A 78 4.70 -8.80 1.18
CA ILE A 78 5.40 -8.64 2.46
C ILE A 78 5.68 -9.97 3.18
N GLY A 79 5.26 -11.11 2.61
CA GLY A 79 5.42 -12.43 3.22
C GLY A 79 4.48 -12.69 4.41
N ALA A 80 3.21 -12.28 4.31
CA ALA A 80 2.16 -12.46 5.31
C ALA A 80 0.96 -13.27 4.74
N THR A 81 -0.12 -13.39 5.51
CA THR A 81 -1.42 -13.91 5.03
C THR A 81 -2.42 -12.76 4.83
N ALA A 82 -3.48 -12.98 4.04
CA ALA A 82 -4.52 -11.97 3.87
C ALA A 82 -5.15 -11.55 5.21
N ASP A 83 -5.29 -12.48 6.16
CA ASP A 83 -5.82 -12.25 7.50
C ASP A 83 -4.97 -11.31 8.35
N ASP A 84 -3.70 -11.12 8.01
CA ASP A 84 -2.80 -10.16 8.66
C ASP A 84 -2.95 -8.73 8.11
N ILE A 85 -3.70 -8.53 7.01
CA ILE A 85 -3.82 -7.24 6.33
C ILE A 85 -5.15 -6.56 6.65
N ALA A 86 -5.07 -5.33 7.16
CA ALA A 86 -6.22 -4.43 7.33
C ALA A 86 -6.13 -3.26 6.33
N LEU A 87 -7.23 -3.00 5.61
CA LEU A 87 -7.36 -1.83 4.75
C LEU A 87 -7.81 -0.62 5.60
N VAL A 88 -6.97 0.40 5.69
CA VAL A 88 -7.24 1.62 6.49
C VAL A 88 -7.05 2.89 5.64
N PRO A 89 -7.68 4.02 5.99
CA PRO A 89 -7.63 5.22 5.16
C PRO A 89 -6.22 5.85 5.03
N ALA A 90 -5.40 5.75 6.08
CA ALA A 90 -4.08 6.37 6.13
C ALA A 90 -3.17 5.66 7.16
N ALA A 91 -1.85 5.87 7.01
CA ALA A 91 -0.85 5.31 7.93
C ALA A 91 -1.11 5.73 9.39
N SER A 92 -1.44 7.00 9.64
CA SER A 92 -1.75 7.52 10.98
C SER A 92 -2.93 6.80 11.64
N TYR A 93 -3.97 6.46 10.86
CA TYR A 93 -5.13 5.70 11.36
C TYR A 93 -4.73 4.28 11.75
N GLY A 94 -3.87 3.63 10.96
CA GLY A 94 -3.31 2.33 11.29
C GLY A 94 -2.52 2.36 12.60
N THR A 95 -1.61 3.31 12.75
CA THR A 95 -0.80 3.48 13.97
C THR A 95 -1.67 3.77 15.19
N ALA A 96 -2.64 4.68 15.08
CA ALA A 96 -3.56 5.00 16.16
C ALA A 96 -4.43 3.79 16.57
N THR A 97 -4.88 3.01 15.59
CA THR A 97 -5.67 1.79 15.85
C THR A 97 -4.83 0.74 16.58
N ALA A 98 -3.59 0.50 16.14
CA ALA A 98 -2.68 -0.39 16.84
C ALA A 98 -2.41 0.07 18.28
N ALA A 99 -2.08 1.36 18.46
CA ALA A 99 -1.79 1.92 19.78
C ALA A 99 -2.96 1.78 20.77
N ARG A 100 -4.20 1.98 20.32
CA ARG A 100 -5.40 1.83 21.17
C ARG A 100 -5.69 0.39 21.59
N ASN A 101 -5.15 -0.59 20.88
CA ASN A 101 -5.33 -2.02 21.20
C ASN A 101 -4.12 -2.61 21.95
N LEU A 102 -3.08 -1.82 22.25
CA LEU A 102 -1.97 -2.27 23.08
C LEU A 102 -2.41 -2.32 24.56
N PRO A 103 -2.13 -3.41 25.29
CA PRO A 103 -2.49 -3.54 26.70
C PRO A 103 -1.50 -2.80 27.61
N ALA A 104 -1.24 -1.51 27.35
CA ALA A 104 -0.30 -0.72 28.14
C ALA A 104 -0.94 -0.28 29.46
N GLY A 105 -0.37 -0.71 30.58
CA GLY A 105 -0.84 -0.44 31.93
C GLY A 105 -0.10 0.71 32.65
N PRO A 106 -0.58 1.11 33.83
CA PRO A 106 0.13 2.07 34.68
C PRO A 106 1.57 1.63 34.97
N GLY A 107 2.54 2.52 34.75
CA GLY A 107 3.96 2.26 34.99
C GLY A 107 4.72 1.67 33.79
N GLU A 108 4.02 1.25 32.73
CA GLU A 108 4.64 0.83 31.48
C GLU A 108 4.98 2.03 30.59
N ARG A 109 5.92 1.83 29.67
CA ARG A 109 6.44 2.88 28.79
C ARG A 109 6.47 2.39 27.35
N ILE A 110 6.01 3.23 26.44
CA ILE A 110 6.14 3.02 25.00
C ILE A 110 7.41 3.73 24.55
N LEU A 111 8.36 2.97 24.01
CA LEU A 111 9.58 3.52 23.44
C LEU A 111 9.36 3.83 21.97
N VAL A 112 9.69 5.05 21.56
CA VAL A 112 9.61 5.52 20.17
C VAL A 112 10.95 6.12 19.74
N LEU A 113 11.18 6.20 18.43
CA LEU A 113 12.32 6.93 17.89
C LEU A 113 12.15 8.43 18.12
N HIS A 114 13.25 9.14 18.36
CA HIS A 114 13.24 10.59 18.64
C HIS A 114 12.55 11.38 17.52
N ASP A 115 12.85 11.05 16.26
CA ASP A 115 12.31 11.72 15.07
C ASP A 115 11.22 10.87 14.37
N GLN A 116 10.40 10.17 15.17
CA GLN A 116 9.23 9.48 14.64
C GLN A 116 8.30 10.51 13.96
N PHE A 117 7.82 10.18 12.76
CA PHE A 117 6.92 11.06 12.01
C PHE A 117 5.66 11.41 12.84
N PRO A 118 5.25 12.70 12.87
CA PRO A 118 4.07 13.14 13.63
C PRO A 118 2.78 12.78 12.90
N SER A 119 2.32 11.55 13.12
CA SER A 119 1.07 10.98 12.57
C SER A 119 -0.12 11.15 13.50
#